data_AF-A0A016T2W7-F1
#
_entry.id   AF-A0A016T2W7-F1
#
_cell.length_a   1.000
_cell.length_b   1.000
_cell.length_c   1.000
_cell.angle_alpha   90.00
_cell.angle_beta   90.00
_cell.angle_gamma   90.00
#
_symmetry.space_group_name_H-M   'P 1'
#
loop_
_entity.id
_entity.type
_entity.pdbx_description
1 polymer ?
#
loop_
_entity_poly.entity_id
_entity_poly.type
_entity_poly.pdbx_seq_one_letter_code
_entity_poly.pdbx_strand_id
1 'polypeptide(L)'
;MFFSHINYSRSNNYLPPARAATWALHGKKQREPRWKVCTKDIMLGEMQYAVGAMYVRKAFDQASKNVTLEIIDNLLEVFYEVVLKNDWMDTKTKAMALDKAKQMLRHIAYPDFILDNKKLDAYYSGVGKILWVHLRTPYLSL
;
A
#
# COMPACT_ATOMS: atom_id res chain seq x y z
N MET A 1 -23.69 -9.80 -4.51
CA MET A 1 -22.29 -9.35 -4.27
C MET A 1 -22.22 -7.83 -4.38
N PHE A 2 -22.71 -7.09 -3.39
CA PHE A 2 -22.47 -5.65 -3.21
C PHE A 2 -22.87 -5.35 -1.75
N PHE A 3 -22.19 -4.43 -1.08
CA PHE A 3 -22.28 -4.08 0.37
C PHE A 3 -21.37 -4.85 1.35
N SER A 4 -20.05 -4.71 1.19
CA SER A 4 -19.10 -4.82 2.31
C SER A 4 -18.52 -3.48 2.78
N HIS A 5 -18.75 -2.37 2.07
CA HIS A 5 -18.08 -1.09 2.36
C HIS A 5 -18.88 -0.08 3.21
N ILE A 6 -20.07 -0.42 3.72
CA ILE A 6 -20.85 0.49 4.60
C ILE A 6 -21.21 -0.22 5.91
N ASN A 7 -20.22 -0.48 6.77
CA ASN A 7 -20.49 -0.88 8.16
C ASN A 7 -19.48 -0.27 9.15
N TYR A 8 -19.01 0.96 8.89
CA TYR A 8 -18.11 1.64 9.81
C TYR A 8 -18.83 2.42 10.92
N SER A 9 -20.10 2.78 10.71
CA SER A 9 -20.84 3.66 11.63
C SER A 9 -21.88 2.96 12.50
N ARG A 10 -21.68 1.68 12.87
CA ARG A 10 -22.52 1.03 13.89
C ARG A 10 -22.01 1.34 15.30
N SER A 11 -22.95 1.39 16.25
CA SER A 11 -22.74 1.61 17.69
C SER A 11 -21.55 0.80 18.22
N ASN A 12 -20.81 1.39 19.16
CA ASN A 12 -19.57 0.85 19.71
C ASN A 12 -19.75 -0.54 20.37
N ASN A 13 -21.01 -0.91 20.66
CA ASN A 13 -21.39 -2.14 21.36
C ASN A 13 -21.69 -3.32 20.42
N TYR A 14 -21.75 -3.11 19.10
CA TYR A 14 -22.01 -4.19 18.16
C TYR A 14 -20.72 -4.75 17.56
N LEU A 15 -20.40 -6.00 17.90
CA LEU A 15 -19.31 -6.75 17.30
C LEU A 15 -19.87 -7.71 16.23
N PRO A 16 -19.61 -7.51 14.93
CA PRO A 16 -20.08 -8.43 13.92
C PRO A 16 -19.40 -9.80 14.08
N PRO A 17 -20.06 -10.92 13.71
CA PRO A 17 -19.54 -12.28 13.92
C PRO A 17 -18.14 -12.50 13.36
N ALA A 18 -17.86 -11.96 12.17
CA ALA A 18 -16.53 -12.03 11.55
C ALA A 18 -15.43 -11.42 12.44
N ARG A 19 -15.73 -10.32 13.14
CA ARG A 19 -14.76 -9.64 14.02
C ARG A 19 -14.59 -10.38 15.35
N ALA A 20 -15.66 -11.02 15.86
CA ALA A 20 -15.59 -11.88 17.04
C ALA A 20 -14.67 -13.09 16.81
N ALA A 21 -14.79 -13.74 15.65
CA ALA A 21 -13.90 -14.84 15.26
C ALA A 21 -12.43 -14.39 15.16
N THR A 22 -12.15 -13.25 14.53
CA THR A 22 -10.80 -12.69 14.47
C THR A 22 -10.25 -12.38 15.88
N TRP A 23 -11.07 -11.89 16.80
CA TRP A 23 -10.61 -11.62 18.16
C TRP A 23 -10.23 -12.89 18.93
N ALA A 24 -10.99 -13.97 18.77
CA ALA A 24 -10.66 -15.26 19.37
C ALA A 24 -9.33 -15.81 18.81
N LEU A 25 -9.11 -15.73 17.49
CA LEU A 25 -7.87 -16.18 16.84
C LEU A 25 -6.64 -15.36 17.26
N HIS A 26 -6.82 -14.05 17.45
CA HIS A 26 -5.73 -13.14 17.80
C HIS A 26 -5.64 -12.83 19.31
N GLY A 27 -6.41 -13.52 20.15
CA GLY A 27 -6.43 -13.31 21.61
C GLY A 27 -6.83 -11.90 22.05
N LYS A 28 -7.58 -11.16 21.23
CA LYS A 28 -7.96 -9.76 21.52
C LYS A 28 -9.10 -9.72 22.53
N LYS A 29 -8.83 -9.12 23.69
CA LYS A 29 -9.82 -8.93 24.77
C LYS A 29 -10.63 -7.64 24.66
N GLN A 30 -10.12 -6.65 23.94
CA GLN A 30 -10.73 -5.32 23.83
C GLN A 30 -10.67 -4.76 22.41
N ARG A 31 -11.62 -3.89 22.09
CA ARG A 31 -11.63 -3.16 20.82
C ARG A 31 -10.45 -2.18 20.78
N GLU A 32 -9.83 -2.06 19.62
CA GLU A 32 -8.86 -0.99 19.38
C GLU A 32 -9.53 0.39 19.47
N PRO A 33 -8.83 1.41 20.02
CA PRO A 33 -9.34 2.78 20.03
C PRO A 33 -9.83 3.23 18.65
N ARG A 34 -10.97 3.91 18.60
CA ARG A 34 -11.62 4.29 17.32
C ARG A 34 -10.69 5.03 16.38
N TRP A 35 -9.87 5.95 16.91
CA TRP A 35 -8.91 6.70 16.09
C TRP A 35 -7.91 5.77 15.38
N LYS A 36 -7.43 4.70 16.04
CA LYS A 36 -6.51 3.73 15.43
C LYS A 36 -7.17 2.99 14.27
N VAL A 37 -8.43 2.59 14.47
CA VAL A 37 -9.21 1.93 13.43
C VAL A 37 -9.44 2.89 12.25
N CYS A 38 -9.86 4.13 12.51
CA CYS A 38 -10.05 5.14 11.45
C CYS A 38 -8.75 5.40 10.68
N THR A 39 -7.63 5.60 11.39
CA THR A 39 -6.33 5.85 10.76
C THR A 39 -5.90 4.66 9.92
N LYS A 40 -6.07 3.44 10.42
CA LYS A 40 -5.77 2.21 9.67
C LYS A 40 -6.63 2.08 8.41
N ASP A 41 -7.92 2.36 8.51
CA ASP A 41 -8.83 2.26 7.36
C ASP A 41 -8.50 3.31 6.29
N ILE A 42 -8.10 4.53 6.67
CA ILE A 42 -7.66 5.56 5.72
C ILE A 42 -6.31 5.19 5.10
N MET A 43 -5.39 4.61 5.87
CA MET A 43 -4.08 4.14 5.40
C MET A 43 -4.20 2.97 4.41
N LEU A 44 -5.15 2.06 4.61
CA LEU A 44 -5.38 0.89 3.76
C LEU A 44 -6.39 1.14 2.65
N GLY A 45 -7.08 2.28 2.67
CA GLY A 45 -8.12 2.63 1.73
C GLY A 45 -7.63 3.62 0.68
N GLU A 46 -8.57 4.42 0.18
CA GLU A 46 -8.35 5.31 -0.96
C GLU A 46 -7.27 6.38 -0.72
N MET A 47 -7.02 6.79 0.53
CA MET A 47 -6.15 7.92 0.87
C MET A 47 -4.73 7.53 1.35
N GLN A 48 -4.28 6.32 1.01
CA GLN A 48 -2.97 5.80 1.43
C GLN A 48 -1.79 6.75 1.11
N TYR A 49 -1.77 7.39 -0.06
CA TYR A 49 -0.68 8.29 -0.46
C TYR A 49 -0.72 9.62 0.28
N ALA A 50 -1.91 10.13 0.62
CA ALA A 50 -2.05 11.34 1.42
C ALA A 50 -1.50 11.14 2.84
N VAL A 51 -1.84 10.01 3.47
CA VAL A 51 -1.31 9.67 4.80
C VAL A 51 0.20 9.40 4.73
N GLY A 52 0.66 8.69 3.68
CA GLY A 52 2.07 8.46 3.42
C GLY A 52 2.86 9.77 3.28
N ALA A 53 2.33 10.76 2.55
CA ALA A 53 2.98 12.07 2.41
C ALA A 53 3.16 12.77 3.76
N MET A 54 2.16 12.72 4.63
CA MET A 54 2.27 13.29 5.99
C MET A 54 3.33 12.57 6.82
N TYR A 55 3.37 11.24 6.75
CA TYR A 55 4.38 10.45 7.46
C TYR A 55 5.79 10.77 6.97
N VAL A 56 6.00 10.80 5.65
CA VAL A 56 7.30 11.06 5.06
C VAL A 56 7.83 12.43 5.45
N ARG A 57 6.98 13.46 5.39
CA ARG A 57 7.36 14.84 5.76
C ARG A 57 7.73 15.01 7.23
N LYS A 58 7.19 14.17 8.12
CA LYS A 58 7.34 14.35 9.57
C LYS A 58 8.36 13.41 10.21
N ALA A 59 8.46 12.18 9.71
CA ALA A 59 9.10 11.09 10.44
C ALA A 59 10.04 10.23 9.59
N PHE A 60 10.01 10.33 8.25
CA PHE A 60 10.88 9.51 7.41
C PHE A 60 12.21 10.22 7.15
N ASP A 61 13.30 9.51 7.38
CA ASP A 61 14.64 9.99 7.05
C ASP A 61 14.98 9.68 5.59
N GLN A 62 15.31 10.73 4.83
CA GLN A 62 15.68 10.61 3.42
C GLN A 62 16.98 9.83 3.22
N ALA A 63 17.93 9.92 4.15
CA ALA A 63 19.20 9.21 4.03
C ALA A 63 18.98 7.70 4.02
N SER A 64 18.03 7.20 4.82
CA SER A 64 17.62 5.79 4.83
C SER A 64 17.14 5.29 3.46
N LYS A 65 16.47 6.12 2.64
CA LYS A 65 16.08 5.75 1.26
C LYS A 65 17.31 5.58 0.37
N ASN A 66 18.29 6.47 0.49
CA ASN A 66 19.52 6.44 -0.32
C ASN A 66 20.39 5.22 0.03
N VAL A 67 20.55 4.93 1.32
CA VAL A 67 21.28 3.73 1.77
C VAL A 67 20.60 2.46 1.27
N THR A 68 19.26 2.40 1.30
CA THR A 68 18.52 1.24 0.78
C THR A 68 18.70 1.07 -0.74
N LEU A 69 18.78 2.16 -1.50
CA LEU A 69 19.08 2.11 -2.94
C LEU A 69 20.45 1.48 -3.19
N GLU A 70 21.47 1.91 -2.45
CA GLU A 70 22.82 1.36 -2.55
C GLU A 70 22.87 -0.14 -2.22
N ILE A 71 22.16 -0.58 -1.18
CA ILE A 71 22.05 -2.00 -0.83
C ILE A 71 21.44 -2.81 -1.97
N ILE A 72 20.39 -2.28 -2.63
CA ILE A 72 19.75 -2.97 -3.76
C ILE A 72 20.68 -3.04 -4.96
N ASP A 73 21.45 -1.98 -5.23
CA ASP A 73 22.40 -1.97 -6.34
C ASP A 73 23.51 -3.02 -6.11
N ASN A 74 24.03 -3.12 -4.89
CA ASN A 74 24.99 -4.15 -4.49
C ASN A 74 24.37 -5.57 -4.58
N LEU A 75 23.11 -5.73 -4.18
CA LEU A 75 22.41 -7.02 -4.28
C LEU A 75 22.23 -7.46 -5.74
N LEU A 76 21.91 -6.52 -6.63
CA LEU A 76 21.80 -6.78 -8.06
C LEU A 76 23.16 -7.17 -8.66
N GLU A 77 24.24 -6.51 -8.28
CA GLU A 77 25.60 -6.87 -8.68
C GLU A 77 25.93 -8.33 -8.31
N VAL A 78 25.70 -8.71 -7.05
CA VAL A 78 25.91 -10.09 -6.60
C VAL A 78 25.00 -11.06 -7.36
N PHE A 79 23.75 -10.69 -7.64
CA PHE A 79 22.85 -11.52 -8.44
C PHE A 79 23.40 -11.76 -9.85
N TYR A 80 23.96 -10.74 -10.52
CA TYR A 80 24.61 -10.91 -11.82
C TYR A 80 25.74 -11.94 -11.74
N GLU A 81 26.60 -11.85 -10.72
CA GLU A 81 27.68 -12.81 -10.55
C GLU A 81 27.19 -14.24 -10.35
N VAL A 82 26.19 -14.44 -9.48
CA VAL A 82 25.61 -15.76 -9.19
C VAL A 82 25.00 -16.36 -10.45
N VAL A 83 24.30 -15.56 -11.26
CA VAL A 83 23.70 -16.02 -12.52
C VAL A 83 24.77 -16.41 -13.54
N LEU A 84 25.89 -15.67 -13.59
CA LEU A 84 26.99 -15.98 -14.51
C LEU A 84 27.77 -17.23 -14.08
N LYS A 85 28.05 -17.39 -12.78
CA LYS A 85 28.93 -18.45 -12.23
C LYS A 85 28.26 -19.81 -12.06
N ASN A 86 26.93 -19.91 -12.01
CA ASN A 86 26.29 -21.23 -11.81
C ASN A 86 26.39 -22.11 -13.06
N ASP A 87 26.43 -23.42 -12.87
CA ASP A 87 26.59 -24.40 -13.97
C ASP A 87 25.27 -25.04 -14.41
N TRP A 88 24.16 -24.78 -13.71
CA TRP A 88 22.88 -25.42 -13.97
C TRP A 88 22.02 -24.68 -15.02
N MET A 89 22.35 -23.43 -15.36
CA MET A 89 21.68 -22.67 -16.42
C MET A 89 22.47 -22.66 -17.73
N ASP A 90 21.77 -22.85 -18.85
CA ASP A 90 22.32 -22.64 -20.18
C ASP A 90 22.53 -21.13 -20.48
N THR A 91 23.38 -20.85 -21.46
CA THR A 91 23.79 -19.47 -21.81
C THR A 91 22.61 -18.59 -22.22
N LYS A 92 21.60 -19.15 -22.91
CA LYS A 92 20.42 -18.38 -23.35
C LYS A 92 19.56 -18.00 -22.16
N THR A 93 19.30 -18.94 -21.25
CA THR A 93 18.53 -18.70 -20.03
C THR A 93 19.24 -17.70 -19.11
N LYS A 94 20.58 -17.79 -18.98
CA LYS A 94 21.37 -16.78 -18.25
C LYS A 94 21.15 -15.38 -18.83
N ALA A 95 21.28 -15.21 -20.14
CA ALA A 95 21.07 -13.91 -20.79
C ALA A 95 19.67 -13.34 -20.52
N MET A 96 18.62 -14.17 -20.60
CA MET A 96 17.24 -13.75 -20.30
C MET A 96 17.04 -13.40 -18.82
N ALA A 97 17.67 -14.13 -17.91
CA ALA A 97 17.61 -13.84 -16.47
C ALA A 97 18.26 -12.48 -16.15
N LEU A 98 19.38 -12.17 -16.80
CA LEU A 98 20.05 -10.89 -16.63
C LEU A 98 19.25 -9.73 -17.24
N ASP A 99 18.65 -9.92 -18.41
CA ASP A 99 17.77 -8.93 -19.02
C ASP A 99 16.55 -8.63 -18.14
N LYS A 100 15.93 -9.68 -17.58
CA LYS A 100 14.84 -9.53 -16.61
C LYS A 100 15.28 -8.74 -15.38
N ALA A 101 16.45 -9.04 -14.82
CA ALA A 101 16.99 -8.33 -13.67
C ALA A 101 17.21 -6.83 -13.96
N LYS A 102 17.72 -6.49 -15.14
CA LYS A 102 17.88 -5.09 -15.59
C LYS A 102 16.57 -4.32 -15.67
N GLN A 103 15.48 -5.01 -16.01
CA GLN A 103 14.15 -4.40 -16.17
C GLN A 103 13.33 -4.33 -14.87
N MET A 104 13.85 -4.84 -13.75
CA MET A 104 13.15 -4.79 -12.46
C MET A 104 13.00 -3.35 -11.96
N LEU A 105 11.76 -2.92 -11.73
CA LEU A 105 11.46 -1.61 -11.16
C LEU A 105 11.73 -1.60 -9.65
N ARG A 106 12.40 -0.55 -9.18
CA ARG A 106 12.72 -0.33 -7.76
C ARG A 106 11.67 0.58 -7.14
N HIS A 107 10.84 0.04 -6.24
CA HIS A 107 9.90 0.81 -5.44
C HIS A 107 10.34 0.82 -3.98
N ILE A 108 10.97 1.92 -3.54
CA ILE A 108 11.57 2.03 -2.20
C ILE A 108 10.92 3.17 -1.43
N ALA A 109 10.44 2.84 -0.24
CA ALA A 109 9.79 3.72 0.75
C ALA A 109 8.51 4.40 0.25
N TYR A 110 8.61 5.31 -0.72
CA TYR A 110 7.48 6.07 -1.23
C TYR A 110 7.73 6.58 -2.67
N PRO A 111 6.67 6.76 -3.48
CA PRO A 111 6.78 7.33 -4.82
C PRO A 111 6.90 8.86 -4.76
N ASP A 112 7.75 9.44 -5.60
CA ASP A 112 8.17 10.85 -5.45
C ASP A 112 7.02 11.86 -5.63
N PHE A 113 5.94 11.49 -6.33
CA PHE A 113 4.81 12.38 -6.56
C PHE A 113 4.09 12.81 -5.28
N ILE A 114 4.19 12.05 -4.18
CA ILE A 114 3.50 12.37 -2.92
C ILE A 114 4.14 13.56 -2.18
N LEU A 115 5.38 13.92 -2.54
CA LEU A 115 6.06 15.08 -1.98
C LEU A 115 5.59 16.39 -2.64
N ASP A 116 5.05 16.32 -3.85
CA ASP A 116 4.50 17.46 -4.58
C ASP A 116 3.00 17.59 -4.32
N ASN A 117 2.61 18.65 -3.61
CA ASN A 117 1.20 18.91 -3.31
C ASN A 117 0.32 18.97 -4.57
N LYS A 118 0.80 19.56 -5.67
CA LYS A 118 -0.02 19.70 -6.90
C LYS A 118 -0.29 18.33 -7.52
N LYS A 119 0.72 17.45 -7.56
CA LYS A 119 0.57 16.09 -8.08
C LYS A 119 -0.31 15.23 -7.18
N LEU A 120 -0.14 15.36 -5.87
CA LEU A 120 -0.95 14.65 -4.88
C LEU A 120 -2.43 15.08 -4.94
N ASP A 121 -2.70 16.39 -5.03
CA ASP A 121 -4.05 16.93 -5.17
C ASP A 121 -4.69 16.52 -6.50
N ALA A 122 -3.92 16.51 -7.59
CA ALA A 122 -4.38 16.04 -8.89
C ALA A 122 -4.76 14.55 -8.85
N TYR A 123 -3.96 13.71 -8.18
CA TYR A 123 -4.25 12.29 -7.96
C TYR A 123 -5.58 12.09 -7.23
N TYR A 124 -5.91 12.97 -6.28
CA TYR A 124 -7.15 12.91 -5.49
C TYR A 124 -8.31 13.77 -5.99
N SER A 125 -8.19 14.41 -7.16
CA SER A 125 -9.22 15.29 -7.72
C SER A 125 -10.58 14.61 -7.94
N GLY A 126 -10.60 13.27 -8.09
CA GLY A 126 -11.82 12.47 -8.27
C GLY A 126 -12.55 12.08 -6.98
N VAL A 127 -11.92 12.18 -5.81
CA VAL A 127 -12.49 11.68 -4.54
C VAL A 127 -13.78 12.43 -4.18
N GLY A 128 -13.81 13.74 -4.40
CA GLY A 128 -15.02 14.54 -4.22
C GLY A 128 -16.16 14.10 -5.14
N LYS A 129 -15.86 13.74 -6.40
CA LYS A 129 -16.86 13.35 -7.40
C LYS A 129 -17.49 11.98 -7.10
N ILE A 130 -16.71 11.04 -6.57
CA ILE A 130 -17.19 9.70 -6.17
C ILE A 130 -18.16 9.80 -4.99
N LEU A 131 -17.89 10.69 -4.02
CA LEU A 131 -18.78 10.94 -2.88
C LEU A 131 -20.14 11.49 -3.33
N TRP A 132 -20.16 12.36 -4.35
CA TRP A 132 -21.38 12.94 -4.92
C TRP A 132 -22.25 11.91 -5.66
N VAL A 133 -21.66 10.93 -6.35
CA VAL A 133 -22.43 9.87 -7.04
C VAL A 133 -23.04 8.91 -6.03
N HIS A 134 -22.31 8.53 -4.99
CA HIS A 134 -22.81 7.58 -3.98
C HIS A 134 -23.85 8.19 -3.03
N LEU A 135 -23.80 9.50 -2.78
CA LEU A 135 -24.78 10.22 -1.96
C LEU A 135 -26.03 10.68 -2.74
N ARG A 136 -26.05 10.54 -4.07
CA ARG A 136 -27.16 11.01 -4.94
C ARG A 136 -27.85 9.90 -5.74
N THR A 137 -27.56 8.62 -5.51
CA THR A 137 -28.43 7.52 -5.97
C THR A 137 -29.27 6.97 -4.81
N PRO A 138 -30.33 7.67 -4.36
CA PRO A 138 -31.42 7.01 -3.69
C PRO A 138 -32.21 6.30 -4.80
N TYR A 139 -32.19 4.96 -4.84
CA TYR A 139 -33.08 4.18 -5.72
C TYR A 139 -32.85 4.36 -7.23
N LEU A 140 -32.15 3.41 -7.86
CA LEU A 140 -32.58 2.97 -9.19
C LEU A 140 -33.89 2.18 -8.98
N SER A 141 -35.01 2.89 -9.09
CA SER A 141 -36.32 2.33 -9.35
C SER A 141 -36.54 2.33 -10.87
N LEU A 142 -36.26 1.19 -11.50
CA LEU A 142 -37.10 0.48 -12.48
C LEU A 142 -36.54 -0.94 -12.62
#